data_AF-A0A4P5U1M0-F1
#
_entry.id   AF-A0A4P5U1M0-F1
#
_cell.length_a   1.000
_cell.length_b   1.000
_cell.length_c   1.000
_cell.angle_alpha   90.00
_cell.angle_beta   90.00
_cell.angle_gamma   90.00
#
_symmetry.space_group_name_H-M   'P 1'
#
loop_
_entity.id
_entity.type
_entity.pdbx_description
1 polymer ?
#
loop_
_entity_poly.entity_id
_entity_poly.type
_entity_poly.pdbx_seq_one_letter_code
_entity_poly.pdbx_strand_id
1 'polypeptide(L)'
;MNKLLVSTIVSSLLFTMNAFAENNPKGDDANKQANFAKHKAMHIEGIQSRMVVLQTALNCASAATAREQMQACHENEKGAMDAIRAKHEAQKAADEASRPK
;
A
#
# COMPACT_ATOMS: atom_id res chain seq x y z
N MET A 1 33.28 -2.33 5.27
CA MET A 1 32.57 -3.26 6.19
C MET A 1 31.07 -2.94 6.25
N ASN A 2 30.37 -2.80 5.11
CA ASN A 2 28.95 -2.38 5.09
C ASN A 2 27.97 -3.40 4.51
N LYS A 3 28.47 -4.49 3.90
CA LYS A 3 27.60 -5.51 3.26
C LYS A 3 27.11 -6.60 4.23
N LEU A 4 27.84 -6.84 5.32
CA LEU A 4 27.42 -7.81 6.34
C LEU A 4 26.26 -7.30 7.21
N LEU A 5 26.25 -6.01 7.58
CA LEU A 5 25.22 -5.44 8.46
C LEU A 5 23.83 -5.41 7.81
N VAL A 6 23.74 -5.19 6.51
CA VAL A 6 22.46 -5.22 5.78
C VAL A 6 21.91 -6.65 5.70
N SER A 7 22.79 -7.65 5.57
CA SER A 7 22.38 -9.06 5.51
C SER A 7 21.80 -9.56 6.83
N THR A 8 22.35 -9.13 7.99
CA THR A 8 21.85 -9.57 9.30
C THR A 8 20.48 -8.95 9.63
N ILE A 9 20.24 -7.72 9.20
CA ILE A 9 18.94 -7.02 9.40
C ILE A 9 17.85 -7.65 8.53
N VAL A 10 18.17 -8.01 7.28
CA VAL A 10 17.21 -8.70 6.40
C VAL A 10 16.90 -10.12 6.90
N SER A 11 17.90 -10.86 7.39
CA SER A 11 17.65 -12.20 7.96
C SER A 11 16.83 -12.17 9.25
N SER A 12 17.00 -11.16 10.10
CA SER A 12 16.21 -11.03 11.34
C SER A 12 14.78 -10.55 11.09
N LEU A 13 14.52 -9.80 10.00
CA LEU A 13 13.16 -9.49 9.57
C LEU A 13 12.41 -10.73 9.05
N LEU A 14 13.10 -11.68 8.41
CA LEU A 14 12.48 -12.92 7.92
C LEU A 14 12.20 -13.93 9.05
N PHE A 15 12.95 -13.89 10.15
CA PHE A 15 12.70 -14.76 11.31
C PHE A 15 11.45 -14.38 12.12
N THR A 16 11.04 -13.11 12.12
CA THR A 16 9.82 -12.69 12.83
C THR A 16 8.53 -13.06 12.10
N MET A 17 8.59 -13.41 10.82
CA MET A 17 7.41 -13.92 10.09
C MET A 17 7.11 -15.39 10.39
N ASN A 18 8.10 -16.16 10.85
CA ASN A 18 7.92 -17.58 11.18
C ASN A 18 7.61 -17.84 12.66
N ALA A 19 7.90 -16.89 13.55
CA ALA A 19 7.60 -17.00 14.98
C ALA A 19 6.09 -16.81 15.32
N PHE A 20 5.25 -16.49 14.33
CA PHE A 20 3.80 -16.47 14.53
C PHE A 20 3.17 -17.89 14.45
N ALA A 21 3.94 -18.92 14.06
CA ALA A 21 3.39 -20.26 13.86
C ALA A 21 3.21 -21.09 15.14
N GLU A 22 3.64 -20.63 16.32
CA GLU A 22 3.74 -21.49 17.51
C GLU A 22 2.52 -21.45 18.46
N ASN A 23 1.48 -20.67 18.14
CA ASN A 23 0.20 -20.74 18.84
C ASN A 23 -0.92 -20.91 17.82
N ASN A 24 -1.26 -22.16 17.51
CA ASN A 24 -2.37 -22.55 16.64
C ASN A 24 -3.64 -21.73 16.97
N PRO A 25 -4.00 -20.72 16.18
CA PRO A 25 -5.23 -20.00 16.40
C PRO A 25 -6.36 -20.95 15.97
N LYS A 26 -7.25 -21.31 16.90
CA LYS A 26 -8.48 -22.05 16.55
C LYS A 26 -9.26 -21.23 15.52
N GLY A 27 -10.02 -21.89 14.65
CA GLY A 27 -10.54 -21.37 13.37
C GLY A 27 -10.99 -19.90 13.31
N ASP A 28 -11.63 -19.38 14.36
CA ASP A 28 -12.04 -17.97 14.44
C ASP A 28 -10.85 -16.99 14.54
N ASP A 29 -9.81 -17.31 15.30
CA ASP A 29 -8.63 -16.46 15.49
C ASP A 29 -7.76 -16.45 14.23
N ALA A 30 -7.67 -17.57 13.52
CA ALA A 30 -6.95 -17.68 12.25
C ALA A 30 -7.64 -16.84 11.17
N ASN A 31 -8.98 -16.87 11.12
CA ASN A 31 -9.75 -16.07 10.19
C ASN A 31 -9.66 -14.56 10.49
N LYS A 32 -9.71 -14.16 11.77
CA LYS A 32 -9.50 -12.76 12.18
C LYS A 32 -8.11 -12.26 11.80
N GLN A 33 -7.08 -13.09 12.00
CA GLN A 33 -5.72 -12.71 11.65
C GLN A 33 -5.52 -12.57 10.14
N ALA A 34 -6.08 -13.48 9.33
CA ALA A 34 -6.03 -13.39 7.88
C ALA A 34 -6.72 -12.12 7.36
N ASN A 35 -7.89 -11.78 7.93
CA ASN A 35 -8.60 -10.55 7.59
C ASN A 35 -7.81 -9.28 7.97
N PHE A 36 -7.17 -9.27 9.14
CA PHE A 36 -6.31 -8.17 9.55
C PHE A 36 -5.11 -8.00 8.62
N ALA A 37 -4.44 -9.11 8.28
CA ALA A 37 -3.30 -9.10 7.37
C ALA A 37 -3.69 -8.57 5.98
N LYS A 38 -4.82 -9.01 5.44
CA LYS A 38 -5.38 -8.54 4.16
C LYS A 38 -5.69 -7.04 4.20
N HIS A 39 -6.39 -6.58 5.22
CA HIS A 39 -6.76 -5.16 5.36
C HIS A 39 -5.52 -4.27 5.55
N LYS A 40 -4.54 -4.73 6.33
CA LYS A 40 -3.25 -4.04 6.49
C LYS A 40 -2.51 -3.92 5.16
N ALA A 41 -2.45 -5.00 4.37
CA ALA A 41 -1.80 -4.99 3.07
C ALA A 41 -2.47 -3.99 2.10
N MET A 42 -3.81 -4.01 2.02
CA MET A 42 -4.59 -3.06 1.23
C MET A 42 -4.30 -1.61 1.64
N HIS A 43 -4.27 -1.33 2.95
CA HIS A 43 -3.99 0.01 3.45
C HIS A 43 -2.57 0.50 3.09
N ILE A 44 -1.57 -0.39 3.18
CA ILE A 44 -0.19 -0.10 2.78
C ILE A 44 -0.12 0.17 1.27
N GLU A 45 -0.73 -0.67 0.44
CA GLU A 45 -0.79 -0.49 -1.03
C GLU A 45 -1.43 0.85 -1.40
N GLY A 46 -2.54 1.21 -0.74
CA GLY A 46 -3.21 2.50 -0.94
C GLY A 46 -2.33 3.69 -0.54
N ILE A 47 -1.57 3.59 0.55
CA ILE A 47 -0.59 4.61 0.92
C ILE A 47 0.53 4.73 -0.13
N GLN A 48 1.12 3.61 -0.54
CA GLN A 48 2.21 3.59 -1.52
C GLN A 48 1.77 4.18 -2.88
N SER A 49 0.57 3.81 -3.34
CA SER A 49 0.02 4.33 -4.59
C SER A 49 -0.13 5.86 -4.56
N ARG A 50 -0.63 6.41 -3.45
CA ARG A 50 -0.75 7.87 -3.28
C ARG A 50 0.61 8.56 -3.23
N MET A 51 1.60 7.96 -2.56
CA MET A 51 2.96 8.52 -2.56
C MET A 51 3.57 8.61 -3.96
N VAL A 52 3.37 7.59 -4.80
CA VAL A 52 3.86 7.62 -6.19
C VAL A 52 3.22 8.75 -6.99
N VAL A 53 1.92 8.97 -6.84
CA VAL A 53 1.21 10.07 -7.51
C VAL A 53 1.71 11.42 -7.02
N LEU A 54 1.81 11.60 -5.70
CA LEU A 54 2.31 12.86 -5.12
C LEU A 54 3.76 13.15 -5.52
N GLN A 55 4.63 12.14 -5.56
CA GLN A 55 6.01 12.30 -6.04
C GLN A 55 6.04 12.70 -7.52
N THR A 56 5.17 12.12 -8.34
CA THR A 56 5.04 12.46 -9.76
C THR A 56 4.54 13.90 -9.93
N ALA A 57 3.52 14.30 -9.16
CA ALA A 57 2.99 15.66 -9.18
C ALA A 57 4.05 16.69 -8.74
N LEU A 58 4.81 16.38 -7.69
CA LEU A 58 5.92 17.22 -7.22
C LEU A 58 7.00 17.40 -8.29
N ASN A 59 7.40 16.30 -8.95
CA ASN A 59 8.36 16.35 -10.04
C ASN A 59 7.84 17.18 -11.23
N CYS A 60 6.55 17.06 -11.56
CA CYS A 60 5.92 17.83 -12.62
C CYS A 60 5.88 19.33 -12.27
N ALA A 61 5.41 19.67 -11.07
CA ALA A 61 5.28 21.05 -10.60
C ALA A 61 6.64 21.74 -10.47
N SER A 62 7.67 21.03 -10.00
CA SER A 62 9.03 21.58 -9.88
C SER A 62 9.69 21.84 -11.24
N ALA A 63 9.32 21.09 -12.28
CA ALA A 63 9.82 21.30 -13.64
C ALA A 63 9.00 22.32 -14.44
N ALA A 64 7.79 22.65 -14.00
CA ALA A 64 6.90 23.56 -14.70
C ALA A 64 7.41 25.00 -14.62
N THR A 65 7.52 25.67 -15.77
CA THR A 65 7.95 27.07 -15.88
C THR A 65 6.82 28.01 -16.29
N ALA A 66 5.63 27.48 -16.57
CA ALA A 66 4.46 28.22 -17.04
C ALA A 66 3.17 27.75 -16.37
N ARG A 67 2.15 28.61 -16.39
CA ARG A 67 0.85 28.35 -15.75
C ARG A 67 0.12 27.17 -16.39
N GLU A 68 0.18 27.05 -17.71
CA GLU A 68 -0.46 25.99 -18.47
C GLU A 68 0.13 24.62 -18.12
N GLN A 69 1.46 24.56 -17.90
CA GLN A 69 2.14 23.35 -17.45
C GLN A 69 1.72 22.97 -16.04
N MET A 70 1.60 23.95 -15.13
CA MET A 70 1.09 23.73 -13.78
C MET A 70 -0.34 23.19 -13.79
N GLN A 71 -1.20 23.70 -14.67
CA GLN A 71 -2.55 23.19 -14.83
C GLN A 71 -2.56 21.73 -15.33
N ALA A 72 -1.74 21.41 -16.33
CA ALA A 72 -1.59 20.04 -16.82
C ALA A 72 -1.07 19.08 -15.73
N CYS A 73 -0.11 19.51 -14.91
CA CYS A 73 0.36 18.73 -13.75
C CYS A 73 -0.78 18.44 -12.77
N HIS A 74 -1.61 19.42 -12.45
CA HIS A 74 -2.75 19.26 -11.55
C HIS A 74 -3.82 18.32 -12.12
N GLU A 75 -4.16 18.45 -13.40
CA GLU A 75 -5.13 17.56 -14.05
C GLU A 75 -4.64 16.10 -14.08
N ASN A 76 -3.35 15.88 -14.32
CA ASN A 76 -2.73 14.57 -14.27
C ASN A 76 -2.73 13.98 -12.84
N GLU A 77 -2.37 14.78 -11.83
CA GLU A 77 -2.45 14.38 -10.43
C GLU A 77 -3.88 13.96 -10.06
N LYS A 78 -4.86 14.81 -10.38
CA LYS A 78 -6.27 14.54 -10.10
C LYS A 78 -6.74 13.25 -10.75
N GLY A 79 -6.46 13.05 -12.04
CA GLY A 79 -6.83 11.83 -12.75
C GLY A 79 -6.21 10.57 -12.14
N ALA A 80 -4.94 10.63 -11.74
CA ALA A 80 -4.26 9.52 -11.09
C ALA A 80 -4.83 9.22 -9.69
N MET A 81 -5.17 10.26 -8.91
CA MET A 81 -5.80 10.11 -7.60
C MET A 81 -7.21 9.52 -7.71
N ASP A 82 -8.00 9.92 -8.71
CA ASP A 82 -9.32 9.37 -8.96
C ASP A 82 -9.24 7.89 -9.36
N ALA A 83 -8.24 7.49 -10.16
CA ALA A 83 -8.00 6.10 -10.49
C ALA A 83 -7.65 5.24 -9.25
N ILE A 84 -6.86 5.79 -8.31
CA ILE A 84 -6.56 5.11 -7.03
C ILE A 84 -7.83 4.96 -6.21
N ARG A 85 -8.67 6.01 -6.12
CA ARG A 85 -9.95 5.95 -5.41
C ARG A 85 -10.85 4.87 -5.98
N ALA A 86 -11.03 4.82 -7.30
CA ALA A 86 -11.85 3.81 -7.96
C ALA A 86 -11.37 2.37 -7.67
N LYS A 87 -10.05 2.13 -7.67
CA LYS A 87 -9.47 0.84 -7.29
C LYS A 87 -9.76 0.47 -5.84
N HIS A 88 -9.58 1.42 -4.92
CA HIS A 88 -9.85 1.21 -3.50
C HIS A 88 -11.33 0.90 -3.23
N GLU A 89 -12.25 1.61 -3.89
CA GLU A 89 -13.69 1.35 -3.80
C GLU A 89 -14.06 -0.03 -4.35
N ALA A 90 -13.49 -0.43 -5.48
CA ALA A 90 -13.69 -1.76 -6.05
C ALA A 90 -13.17 -2.88 -5.12
N GLN A 91 -12.00 -2.69 -4.51
CA GLN A 91 -11.45 -3.62 -3.52
C GLN A 91 -12.35 -3.72 -2.27
N LYS A 92 -12.85 -2.57 -1.77
CA LYS A 92 -13.79 -2.55 -0.65
C LYS A 92 -15.09 -3.30 -0.96
N ALA A 93 -15.64 -3.11 -2.16
CA ALA A 93 -16.85 -3.80 -2.60
C ALA A 93 -16.64 -5.32 -2.74
N ALA A 94 -15.49 -5.74 -3.28
CA ALA A 94 -15.12 -7.15 -3.36
C ALA A 94 -14.96 -7.78 -1.96
N ASP A 95 -14.35 -7.05 -1.03
CA ASP A 95 -14.20 -7.48 0.35
C ASP A 95 -15.55 -7.62 1.07
N GLU A 96 -16.46 -6.66 0.91
CA GLU A 96 -17.82 -6.72 1.44
C GLU A 96 -18.61 -7.91 0.87
N ALA A 97 -18.51 -8.16 -0.44
CA ALA A 97 -19.16 -9.31 -1.08
C ALA A 97 -18.62 -10.68 -0.62
N SER A 98 -17.37 -10.72 -0.16
CA SER A 98 -16.73 -11.95 0.35
C SER A 98 -17.04 -12.28 1.81
N ARG A 99 -17.69 -11.37 2.56
CA ARG A 99 -18.05 -11.62 3.96
C ARG A 99 -19.25 -12.59 4.02
N PRO A 100 -19.18 -13.66 4.84
CA PRO A 100 -20.34 -14.50 5.08
C PRO A 100 -21.46 -13.67 5.75
N LYS A 101 -22.71 -13.92 5.33
CA LYS A 101 -23.91 -13.32 5.91
C LYS A 101 -24.19 -13.83 7.32
#